data_AF-A0A1S8AQV2-F1
#
_entry.id   AF-A0A1S8AQV2-F1
#
_cell.length_a   1.000
_cell.length_b   1.000
_cell.length_c   1.000
_cell.angle_alpha   90.00
_cell.angle_beta   90.00
_cell.angle_gamma   90.00
#
_symmetry.space_group_name_H-M   'P 1'
#
loop_
_entity.id
_entity.type
_entity.pdbx_description
1 polymer ?
#
loop_
_entity_poly.entity_id
_entity_poly.type
_entity_poly.pdbx_seq_one_letter_code
_entity_poly.pdbx_strand_id
1 'polypeptide(L)' 'MDFDHTDRQEDRDLTDATQYPIAVVADGDEYVATQDCTTLEARGFSPAEAIANFAMAVDATEGKQVIADE' A
#
# COMPACT_ATOMS: atom_id res chain seq x y z
N MET A 1 -23.00 -19.66 -34.78
CA MET A 1 -23.43 -19.60 -33.38
C MET A 1 -22.24 -19.04 -32.67
N ASP A 2 -22.16 -17.72 -32.61
CA ASP A 2 -20.95 -17.00 -32.25
C ASP A 2 -21.25 -16.31 -30.95
N PHE A 3 -20.97 -17.01 -29.86
CA PHE A 3 -21.01 -16.45 -28.52
C PHE A 3 -19.77 -15.56 -28.38
N ASP A 4 -19.92 -14.32 -28.82
CA ASP A 4 -19.06 -13.21 -28.43
C ASP A 4 -19.25 -13.00 -26.93
N HIS A 5 -18.50 -13.75 -26.12
CA HIS A 5 -18.35 -13.47 -24.70
C HIS A 5 -17.23 -12.43 -24.60
N THR A 6 -17.53 -11.19 -24.97
CA THR A 6 -16.75 -10.05 -24.52
C THR A 6 -16.92 -9.98 -23.01
N ASP A 7 -16.10 -10.74 -22.29
CA ASP A 7 -15.75 -10.52 -20.89
C ASP A 7 -15.06 -9.16 -20.87
N ARG A 8 -15.86 -8.09 -20.89
CA ARG A 8 -15.44 -6.78 -20.42
C ARG A 8 -15.12 -7.05 -18.96
N GLN A 9 -13.87 -7.42 -18.70
CA GLN A 9 -13.25 -7.22 -17.41
C GLN A 9 -13.46 -5.73 -17.17
N GLU A 10 -14.49 -5.42 -16.38
CA GLU A 10 -14.65 -4.14 -15.75
C GLU A 10 -13.35 -3.96 -14.98
N ASP A 11 -12.39 -3.33 -15.65
CA ASP A 11 -11.26 -2.65 -15.05
C ASP A 11 -11.93 -1.80 -13.98
N ARG A 12 -11.96 -2.34 -12.76
CA ARG A 12 -12.52 -1.65 -11.62
C ARG A 12 -11.65 -0.43 -11.52
N ASP A 13 -12.16 0.67 -12.04
CA ASP A 13 -11.65 2.02 -11.87
C ASP A 13 -11.31 2.16 -10.38
N LEU A 14 -10.04 1.89 -10.04
CA LEU A 14 -9.42 2.22 -8.76
C LEU A 14 -9.24 3.75 -8.77
N THR A 15 -10.36 4.45 -8.91
CA THR A 15 -10.44 5.90 -9.09
C THR A 15 -10.31 6.65 -7.77
N ASP A 16 -9.97 5.94 -6.68
CA ASP A 16 -9.68 6.53 -5.38
C ASP A 16 -8.79 5.63 -4.51
N ALA A 17 -7.86 4.88 -5.12
CA ALA A 17 -6.75 4.37 -4.33
C ALA A 17 -5.79 5.54 -4.13
N THR A 18 -5.78 6.15 -2.95
CA THR A 18 -4.75 7.11 -2.60
C THR A 18 -3.39 6.42 -2.74
N GLN A 19 -2.70 6.70 -3.85
CA GLN A 19 -1.40 6.12 -4.15
C GLN A 19 -0.34 6.93 -3.43
N TYR A 20 0.12 6.39 -2.31
CA TYR A 20 1.25 6.95 -1.59
C TYR A 20 2.55 6.41 -2.20
N PRO A 21 3.40 7.26 -2.80
CA PRO A 21 4.68 6.79 -3.31
C PRO A 21 5.55 6.35 -2.12
N ILE A 22 5.80 5.04 -2.03
CA ILE A 22 6.69 4.44 -1.04
C ILE A 22 8.03 4.11 -1.70
N ALA A 23 9.12 4.39 -1.00
CA ALA A 23 10.46 3.98 -1.40
C ALA A 23 10.82 2.68 -0.66
N VAL A 24 11.35 1.69 -1.39
CA VAL A 24 11.88 0.46 -0.81
C VAL A 24 13.37 0.40 -1.06
N VAL A 25 14.16 0.38 0.00
CA VAL A 25 15.62 0.34 -0.05
C VAL A 25 16.13 -0.95 0.60
N ALA A 26 17.18 -1.54 0.04
CA ALA A 26 17.85 -2.67 0.67
C ALA A 26 18.80 -2.15 1.77
N ASP A 27 18.68 -2.73 2.97
CA ASP A 27 19.54 -2.46 4.14
C ASP A 27 20.14 -3.78 4.62
N GLY A 28 21.34 -4.11 4.11
CA GLY A 28 22.00 -5.39 4.41
C GLY A 28 21.23 -6.59 3.85
N ASP A 29 20.72 -7.45 4.73
CA ASP A 29 19.92 -8.65 4.40
C ASP A 29 18.40 -8.36 4.43
N GLU A 30 18.01 -7.13 4.81
CA GLU A 30 16.62 -6.70 4.95
C GLU A 30 16.27 -5.64 3.90
N TYR A 31 14.97 -5.37 3.78
CA TYR A 31 14.38 -4.30 2.97
C TYR A 31 13.63 -3.34 3.89
N VAL A 32 13.78 -2.05 3.65
CA VAL A 32 13.10 -0.98 4.39
C VAL A 32 12.18 -0.24 3.44
N ALA A 33 10.89 -0.20 3.77
CA ALA A 33 9.88 0.61 3.12
C ALA A 33 9.67 1.90 3.92
N THR A 34 9.76 3.05 3.25
CA THR A 34 9.62 4.40 3.83
C THR A 34 8.85 5.32 2.88
N GLN A 35 8.33 6.42 3.41
CA GLN A 35 7.63 7.46 2.63
C GLN A 35 8.17 8.83 3.03
N ASP A 36 8.53 9.64 2.02
CA ASP A 36 9.24 10.92 2.18
C ASP A 36 8.53 11.92 3.13
N CYS A 37 7.20 11.87 3.18
CA CYS A 37 6.38 12.76 4.01
C CYS A 37 6.08 12.24 5.42
N THR A 38 6.59 11.08 5.83
CA THR A 38 6.23 10.47 7.12
C THR A 38 7.48 9.97 7.85
N THR A 39 7.45 9.93 9.18
CA THR A 39 8.48 9.24 9.99
C THR A 39 8.21 7.74 10.11
N LEU A 40 7.34 7.19 9.27
CA LEU A 40 6.98 5.78 9.25
C LEU A 40 7.99 5.02 8.40
N GLU A 41 8.53 3.95 8.97
CA GLU A 41 9.42 3.02 8.29
C GLU A 41 9.03 1.61 8.70
N ALA A 42 9.06 0.68 7.75
CA ALA A 42 8.79 -0.72 8.00
C ALA A 42 9.86 -1.60 7.35
N ARG A 43 10.24 -2.67 8.05
CA ARG A 43 11.28 -3.60 7.60
C ARG A 43 10.69 -4.95 7.21
N GLY A 44 11.36 -5.67 6.33
CA GLY A 44 11.03 -7.04 5.97
C GLY A 44 12.21 -7.76 5.31
N PHE A 45 12.19 -9.09 5.29
CA PHE A 45 13.23 -9.90 4.64
C PHE A 45 13.10 -9.94 3.11
N SER A 46 11.99 -9.42 2.59
CA SER A 46 11.75 -9.23 1.17
C SER A 46 11.05 -7.88 0.92
N PRO A 47 11.14 -7.31 -0.30
CA PRO A 47 10.48 -6.06 -0.62
C PRO A 47 8.96 -6.15 -0.44
N ALA A 48 8.35 -7.30 -0.77
CA ALA A 48 6.91 -7.52 -0.56
C ALA A 48 6.53 -7.48 0.93
N GLU A 49 7.34 -8.10 1.80
CA GLU A 49 7.12 -8.05 3.25
C GLU A 49 7.28 -6.65 3.81
N ALA A 50 8.31 -5.90 3.38
CA ALA A 50 8.51 -4.53 3.82
C ALA A 50 7.31 -3.63 3.43
N ILE A 51 6.76 -3.81 2.22
CA ILE A 51 5.57 -3.08 1.75
C ILE A 51 4.33 -3.47 2.58
N ALA A 52 4.11 -4.76 2.84
CA ALA A 52 2.97 -5.22 3.64
C ALA A 52 3.04 -4.69 5.08
N ASN A 53 4.24 -4.71 5.69
CA ASN A 53 4.46 -4.16 7.02
C ASN A 53 4.27 -2.64 7.03
N PHE A 54 4.68 -1.93 5.98
CA PHE A 54 4.44 -0.49 5.82
C PHE A 54 2.95 -0.18 5.73
N ALA A 55 2.20 -0.91 4.90
CA ALA A 55 0.76 -0.74 4.76
C ALA A 55 0.02 -0.94 6.10
N MET A 56 0.40 -1.96 6.88
CA MET A 56 -0.15 -2.16 8.24
C MET A 56 0.22 -1.01 9.19
N ALA A 57 1.45 -0.49 9.09
CA ALA A 57 1.90 0.62 9.92
C ALA A 57 1.19 1.94 9.56
N VAL A 58 0.88 2.15 8.27
CA VAL A 58 0.06 3.28 7.80
C VAL A 58 -1.35 3.14 8.36
N ASP A 59 -1.99 1.98 8.20
CA ASP A 59 -3.33 1.71 8.73
C ASP A 59 -3.41 1.90 10.26
N ALA A 60 -2.40 1.45 11.01
CA ALA A 60 -2.32 1.65 12.45
C ALA A 60 -2.13 3.12 12.86
N THR A 61 -1.53 3.95 12.00
CA THR A 61 -1.27 5.37 12.25
C THR A 61 -2.47 6.23 11.84
N GLU A 62 -3.05 5.96 10.68
CA GLU A 62 -4.29 6.56 10.16
C GLU A 62 -5.51 6.14 11.01
N GLY A 63 -5.53 4.92 11.52
CA GLY A 63 -6.56 4.41 12.43
C GLY A 63 -6.63 5.12 13.79
N LYS A 64 -5.67 5.99 14.11
CA LYS A 64 -5.74 6.93 15.26
C LYS A 64 -6.28 8.31 14.89
N GLN A 65 -6.52 8.57 13.61
CA GLN A 65 -7.04 9.82 13.07
C GLN A 65 -8.48 9.60 12.58
N VAL A 66 -9.46 9.52 13.50
CA VAL A 66 -10.86 9.99 13.36
C VAL A 66 -11.74 9.37 14.47
N ILE A 67 -11.50 9.78 15.71
CA ILE A 67 -12.61 10.03 16.64
C ILE A 67 -12.28 11.36 17.31
N ALA A 68 -12.24 12.42 16.50
CA ALA A 68 -12.38 13.77 17.03
C ALA A 68 -13.88 13.97 17.29
N ASP A 69 -14.21 13.94 18.58
CA ASP A 69 -15.42 14.42 19.26
C ASP A 69 -16.30 15.38 18.42
N GLU A 70 -17.57 15.00 18.21
CA GLU A 70 -18.71 15.94 18.09
C GLU A 70 -19.84 15.48 19.02
#